data_AF-A0A357ZD63-F1
#
_entry.id   AF-A0A357ZD63-F1
#
_cell.length_a   1.000
_cell.length_b   1.000
_cell.length_c   1.000
_cell.angle_alpha   90.00
_cell.angle_beta   90.00
_cell.angle_gamma   90.00
#
_symmetry.space_group_name_H-M   'P 1'
#
loop_
_entity.id
_entity.type
_entity.pdbx_description
1 polymer ?
#
loop_
_entity_poly.entity_id
_entity_poly.type
_entity_poly.pdbx_seq_one_letter_code
_entity_poly.pdbx_strand_id
1 'polypeptide(L)'
;MTNSPTETAETGTQTIGLGFEGSAVKDVQQRLQSLGYDLGEEAERGVFAELTAQAVSAFRESVGLDSGNEVTRDTWTSLVDATFTLGDRLLYLRMPYFHGRDVRVLQTALSVLGFFCPADSIFGVRTEHAVREFQQNAGIDSDGIVGDSTFSAIKRLRHAWEDKEMLASPAPAAGFARAAEVLESTAFCLYGIDAATQSIAGRVCNLALATTANSLVFCGKPEDREIDEQILIVELVGRDGEAHRPEFDLEHSPIPKVIYDSDATINVRMATAIDLISSKHKKIIILLNYPTSGAEFLSARQEQHIAIALLDALCSAFDQQRP
;
A
#
# COMPACT_ATOMS: atom_id res chain seq x y z
N MET A 1 38.84 30.01 -39.74
CA MET A 1 38.27 30.61 -38.52
C MET A 1 36.78 30.39 -38.55
N THR A 2 36.22 29.80 -37.48
CA THR A 2 34.85 30.00 -36.95
C THR A 2 33.67 29.67 -37.88
N ASN A 3 32.73 28.77 -37.55
CA ASN A 3 32.02 28.67 -36.28
C ASN A 3 31.44 27.26 -36.07
N SER A 4 31.63 26.74 -34.87
CA SER A 4 30.67 25.84 -34.22
C SER A 4 29.34 26.57 -34.01
N PRO A 5 28.22 25.84 -33.97
CA PRO A 5 27.20 26.08 -32.97
C PRO A 5 27.27 24.92 -31.98
N THR A 6 27.80 25.24 -30.80
CA THR A 6 27.53 24.51 -29.57
C THR A 6 26.05 24.74 -29.28
N GLU A 7 25.17 23.86 -29.75
CA GLU A 7 23.75 23.96 -29.47
C GLU A 7 23.46 23.18 -28.18
N THR A 8 23.51 23.91 -27.08
CA THR A 8 22.89 23.53 -25.81
C THR A 8 21.46 23.10 -26.08
N ALA A 9 21.19 21.80 -25.92
CA ALA A 9 19.89 21.20 -26.11
C ALA A 9 18.88 21.78 -25.11
N GLU A 10 18.13 22.80 -25.54
CA GLU A 10 16.82 23.08 -25.00
C GLU A 10 15.90 21.93 -25.42
N THR A 11 15.85 20.89 -24.60
CA THR A 11 14.97 19.73 -24.74
C THR A 11 13.50 20.15 -24.54
N GLY A 12 12.89 20.69 -25.60
CA GLY A 12 11.50 21.16 -25.58
C GLY A 12 10.59 20.63 -26.70
N THR A 13 11.10 20.37 -27.91
CA THR A 13 10.17 20.32 -29.07
C THR A 13 10.59 19.52 -30.30
N GLN A 14 11.66 18.71 -30.27
CA GLN A 14 12.04 17.89 -31.42
C GLN A 14 11.68 16.42 -31.22
N THR A 15 10.77 15.93 -32.06
CA THR A 15 10.51 14.51 -32.25
C THR A 15 11.75 13.86 -32.85
N ILE A 16 12.30 12.86 -32.16
CA ILE A 16 13.48 12.12 -32.65
C ILE A 16 12.99 10.93 -33.47
N GLY A 17 13.46 10.81 -34.70
CA GLY A 17 13.03 9.74 -35.61
C GLY A 17 14.17 9.16 -36.43
N LEU A 18 13.80 8.35 -37.41
CA LEU A 18 14.74 7.60 -38.25
C LEU A 18 15.74 8.53 -38.97
N GLY A 19 17.03 8.20 -38.88
CA GLY A 19 18.12 8.99 -39.47
C GLY A 19 18.64 10.14 -38.61
N PHE A 20 18.08 10.38 -37.42
CA PHE A 20 18.66 11.33 -36.46
C PHE A 20 19.95 10.76 -35.87
N GLU A 21 20.91 11.62 -35.56
CA GLU A 21 22.17 11.26 -34.89
C GLU A 21 22.53 12.29 -33.82
N GLY A 22 23.28 11.85 -32.80
CA GLY A 22 23.80 12.74 -31.77
C GLY A 22 23.59 12.25 -30.34
N SER A 23 23.85 13.12 -29.37
CA SER A 23 23.75 12.79 -27.94
C SER A 23 22.33 12.40 -27.52
N ALA A 24 21.31 13.06 -28.05
CA ALA A 24 19.90 12.74 -27.74
C ALA A 24 19.51 11.32 -28.18
N VAL A 25 20.01 10.87 -29.33
CA VAL A 25 19.79 9.50 -29.81
C VAL A 25 20.52 8.49 -28.92
N LYS A 26 21.75 8.79 -28.50
CA LYS A 26 22.49 7.96 -27.54
C LYS A 26 21.76 7.84 -26.21
N ASP A 27 21.16 8.92 -25.71
CA ASP A 27 20.40 8.90 -24.45
C ASP A 27 19.16 8.00 -24.57
N VAL A 28 18.43 8.07 -25.70
CA VAL A 28 17.30 7.16 -25.99
C VAL A 28 17.79 5.71 -26.02
N GLN A 29 18.88 5.44 -26.74
CA GLN A 29 19.43 4.10 -26.92
C GLN A 29 19.90 3.51 -25.58
N GLN A 30 20.60 4.27 -24.76
CA GLN A 30 21.03 3.83 -23.42
C GLN A 30 19.85 3.47 -22.52
N ARG A 31 18.77 4.24 -22.57
CA ARG A 31 17.54 3.97 -21.80
C ARG A 31 16.81 2.73 -22.31
N LEU A 32 16.71 2.53 -23.61
CA LEU A 32 16.13 1.32 -24.18
C LEU A 32 16.98 0.09 -23.82
N GLN A 33 18.31 0.20 -23.85
CA GLN A 33 19.21 -0.86 -23.42
C GLN A 33 19.03 -1.19 -21.92
N SER A 34 18.88 -0.19 -21.05
CA SER A 34 18.64 -0.44 -19.62
C SER A 34 17.28 -1.07 -19.33
N LEU A 35 16.31 -0.92 -20.23
CA LEU A 35 15.03 -1.61 -20.22
C LEU A 35 15.10 -3.02 -20.84
N GLY A 36 16.23 -3.42 -21.41
CA GLY A 36 16.47 -4.75 -21.96
C GLY A 36 16.19 -4.91 -23.45
N TYR A 37 16.01 -3.82 -24.19
CA TYR A 37 15.88 -3.88 -25.65
C TYR A 37 17.26 -4.02 -26.32
N ASP A 38 17.38 -4.97 -27.24
CA ASP A 38 18.58 -5.15 -28.05
C ASP A 38 18.56 -4.20 -29.26
N LEU A 39 19.59 -3.36 -29.36
CA LEU A 39 19.73 -2.34 -30.39
C LEU A 39 20.90 -2.62 -31.35
N GLY A 40 21.64 -3.71 -31.13
CA GLY A 40 22.83 -4.06 -31.90
C GLY A 40 23.95 -2.99 -31.86
N GLU A 41 24.93 -3.14 -32.77
CA GLU A 41 26.08 -2.22 -32.89
C GLU A 41 25.70 -0.79 -33.35
N GLU A 42 24.48 -0.61 -33.87
CA GLU A 42 23.99 0.70 -34.34
C GLU A 42 23.82 1.69 -33.20
N ALA A 43 23.55 1.20 -31.98
CA ALA A 43 23.47 2.02 -30.77
C ALA A 43 24.81 2.67 -30.39
N GLU A 44 25.93 1.99 -30.60
CA GLU A 44 27.25 2.54 -30.28
C GLU A 44 27.63 3.71 -31.19
N ARG A 45 27.09 3.70 -32.42
CA ARG A 45 27.29 4.76 -33.41
C ARG A 45 26.47 6.02 -33.11
N GLY A 46 25.42 5.91 -32.27
CA GLY A 46 24.56 7.04 -31.90
C GLY A 46 23.65 7.51 -33.04
N VAL A 47 23.26 6.59 -33.92
CA VAL A 47 22.38 6.84 -35.07
C VAL A 47 21.05 6.14 -34.84
N PHE A 48 19.94 6.84 -35.07
CA PHE A 48 18.58 6.32 -34.93
C PHE A 48 18.25 5.51 -36.19
N ALA A 49 18.63 4.24 -36.17
CA ALA A 49 18.43 3.31 -37.27
C ALA A 49 17.21 2.39 -37.03
N GLU A 50 17.00 1.43 -37.92
CA GLU A 50 15.83 0.56 -37.95
C GLU A 50 15.67 -0.27 -36.66
N LEU A 51 16.76 -0.76 -36.07
CA LEU A 51 16.68 -1.49 -34.79
C LEU A 51 16.25 -0.59 -33.63
N THR A 52 16.71 0.67 -33.61
CA THR A 52 16.29 1.65 -32.60
C THR A 52 14.82 2.00 -32.77
N ALA A 53 14.37 2.15 -34.02
CA ALA A 53 12.98 2.41 -34.37
C ALA A 53 12.05 1.26 -33.93
N GLN A 54 12.46 0.01 -34.14
CA GLN A 54 11.73 -1.18 -33.71
C GLN A 54 11.66 -1.28 -32.17
N ALA A 55 12.76 -1.00 -31.47
CA ALA A 55 12.77 -0.98 -30.01
C ALA A 55 11.87 0.13 -29.44
N VAL A 56 11.86 1.32 -30.05
CA VAL A 56 10.93 2.40 -29.68
C VAL A 56 9.48 1.98 -29.92
N SER A 57 9.17 1.34 -31.04
CA SER A 57 7.82 0.83 -31.33
C SER A 57 7.38 -0.21 -30.29
N ALA A 58 8.24 -1.19 -29.98
CA ALA A 58 7.95 -2.22 -28.99
C ALA A 58 7.80 -1.63 -27.58
N PHE A 59 8.59 -0.61 -27.22
CA PHE A 59 8.45 0.11 -25.97
C PHE A 59 7.12 0.88 -25.90
N ARG A 60 6.78 1.63 -26.94
CA ARG A 60 5.50 2.37 -27.02
C ARG A 60 4.31 1.44 -26.88
N GLU A 61 4.33 0.29 -27.55
CA GLU A 61 3.31 -0.75 -27.41
C GLU A 61 3.24 -1.29 -25.98
N SER A 62 4.39 -1.55 -25.34
CA SER A 62 4.43 -2.06 -23.96
C SER A 62 3.85 -1.10 -22.91
N VAL A 63 3.90 0.20 -23.18
CA VAL A 63 3.37 1.26 -22.29
C VAL A 63 1.98 1.75 -22.74
N GLY A 64 1.44 1.22 -23.84
CA GLY A 64 0.10 1.57 -24.35
C GLY A 64 0.02 2.91 -25.08
N LEU A 65 1.14 3.39 -25.63
CA LEU A 65 1.19 4.56 -26.51
C LEU A 65 0.84 4.17 -27.96
N ASP A 66 0.42 5.15 -28.77
CA ASP A 66 0.09 4.93 -30.19
C ASP A 66 1.22 4.23 -30.95
N SER A 67 0.88 3.30 -31.84
CA SER A 67 1.83 2.58 -32.68
C SER A 67 2.59 3.56 -33.58
N GLY A 68 3.88 3.72 -33.34
CA GLY A 68 4.77 4.63 -34.04
C GLY A 68 6.22 4.36 -33.67
N ASN A 69 7.14 4.83 -34.51
CA ASN A 69 8.58 4.57 -34.38
C ASN A 69 9.39 5.83 -34.06
N GLU A 70 8.70 6.94 -33.77
CA GLU A 70 9.29 8.22 -33.40
C GLU A 70 9.20 8.43 -31.88
N VAL A 71 10.22 9.07 -31.33
CA VAL A 71 10.26 9.49 -29.92
C VAL A 71 9.63 10.87 -29.82
N THR A 72 8.34 10.89 -29.55
CA THR A 72 7.60 12.10 -29.19
C THR A 72 7.87 12.47 -27.73
N ARG A 73 7.38 13.64 -27.30
CA ARG A 73 7.47 14.07 -25.90
C ARG A 73 6.90 13.05 -24.91
N ASP A 74 5.77 12.44 -25.25
CA ASP A 74 5.12 11.45 -24.38
C ASP A 74 5.94 10.16 -24.32
N THR A 75 6.48 9.71 -25.46
CA THR A 75 7.40 8.56 -25.51
C THR A 75 8.65 8.82 -24.68
N TRP A 76 9.24 10.01 -24.82
CA TRP A 76 10.42 10.39 -24.03
C TRP A 76 10.12 10.40 -22.53
N THR A 77 8.98 10.97 -22.12
CA THR A 77 8.57 11.02 -20.72
C THR A 77 8.39 9.61 -20.16
N SER A 78 7.64 8.75 -20.84
CA SER A 78 7.46 7.35 -20.44
C SER A 78 8.78 6.57 -20.41
N LEU A 79 9.70 6.82 -21.35
CA LEU A 79 11.01 6.17 -21.38
C LEU A 79 11.86 6.58 -20.17
N VAL A 80 11.89 7.87 -19.86
CA VAL A 80 12.56 8.40 -18.68
C VAL A 80 11.95 7.81 -17.41
N ASP A 81 10.63 7.78 -17.30
CA ASP A 81 9.89 7.21 -16.16
C ASP A 81 10.18 5.73 -15.93
N ALA A 82 10.26 4.94 -17.00
CA ALA A 82 10.53 3.51 -16.94
C ALA A 82 11.95 3.19 -16.46
N THR A 83 12.88 4.13 -16.65
CA THR A 83 14.30 3.95 -16.31
C THR A 83 14.67 4.36 -14.89
N PHE A 84 13.81 5.09 -14.17
CA PHE A 84 14.09 5.42 -12.78
C PHE A 84 14.03 4.18 -11.90
N THR A 85 15.07 3.97 -11.10
CA THR A 85 15.10 2.97 -10.04
C THR A 85 15.00 3.64 -8.67
N LEU A 86 14.41 2.92 -7.71
CA LEU A 86 14.26 3.44 -6.36
C LEU A 86 15.65 3.66 -5.74
N GLY A 87 15.93 4.90 -5.35
CA GLY A 87 17.23 5.34 -4.82
C GLY A 87 18.03 6.24 -5.77
N ASP A 88 17.63 6.39 -7.04
CA ASP A 88 18.32 7.26 -8.00
C ASP A 88 18.14 8.76 -7.73
N ARG A 89 17.08 9.12 -6.99
CA ARG A 89 16.74 10.52 -6.67
C ARG A 89 16.03 10.64 -5.32
N LEU A 90 16.17 11.81 -4.71
CA LEU A 90 15.40 12.21 -3.53
C LEU A 90 13.92 12.39 -3.92
N LEU A 91 13.03 11.55 -3.40
CA LEU A 91 11.59 11.70 -3.61
C LEU A 91 10.96 12.44 -2.43
N TYR A 92 10.16 13.45 -2.74
CA TYR A 92 9.44 14.26 -1.76
C TYR A 92 8.23 14.90 -2.43
N LEU A 93 7.27 15.36 -1.64
CA LEU A 93 6.08 16.03 -2.17
C LEU A 93 6.46 17.37 -2.81
N ARG A 94 6.25 17.47 -4.12
CA ARG A 94 6.48 18.70 -4.92
C ARG A 94 5.45 18.86 -6.03
N MET A 95 5.42 20.02 -6.65
CA MET A 95 4.63 20.32 -7.85
C MET A 95 5.56 20.67 -9.02
N PRO A 96 5.37 20.11 -10.23
CA PRO A 96 4.56 18.92 -10.51
C PRO A 96 5.05 17.70 -9.71
N TYR A 97 4.16 16.76 -9.44
CA TYR A 97 4.49 15.54 -8.68
C TYR A 97 5.55 14.71 -9.40
N PHE A 98 6.41 14.05 -8.61
CA PHE A 98 7.27 13.01 -9.17
C PHE A 98 6.41 11.88 -9.68
N HIS A 99 6.84 11.28 -10.77
CA HIS A 99 6.22 10.11 -11.35
C HIS A 99 7.29 9.21 -11.95
N GLY A 100 6.95 7.93 -12.08
CA GLY A 100 7.80 6.93 -12.70
C GLY A 100 7.86 5.60 -11.96
N ARG A 101 8.71 4.71 -12.47
CA ARG A 101 8.86 3.35 -11.96
C ARG A 101 9.39 3.32 -10.53
N ASP A 102 10.32 4.20 -10.19
CA ASP A 102 10.85 4.34 -8.82
C ASP A 102 9.75 4.68 -7.80
N VAL A 103 8.84 5.58 -8.16
CA VAL A 103 7.66 5.91 -7.35
C VAL A 103 6.75 4.69 -7.24
N ARG A 104 6.44 4.00 -8.33
CA ARG A 104 5.63 2.76 -8.28
C ARG A 104 6.24 1.70 -7.37
N VAL A 105 7.56 1.49 -7.46
CA VAL A 105 8.29 0.53 -6.62
C VAL A 105 8.22 0.96 -5.15
N LEU A 106 8.43 2.23 -4.84
CA LEU A 106 8.25 2.77 -3.49
C LEU A 106 6.83 2.51 -2.96
N GLN A 107 5.81 2.88 -3.74
CA GLN A 107 4.40 2.72 -3.35
C GLN A 107 4.04 1.25 -3.11
N THR A 108 4.57 0.36 -3.94
CA THR A 108 4.40 -1.09 -3.81
C THR A 108 5.10 -1.61 -2.56
N ALA A 109 6.35 -1.20 -2.32
CA ALA A 109 7.10 -1.59 -1.13
C ALA A 109 6.41 -1.09 0.14
N LEU A 110 5.99 0.17 0.20
CA LEU A 110 5.23 0.73 1.32
C LEU A 110 3.94 -0.06 1.56
N SER A 111 3.19 -0.37 0.50
CA SER A 111 1.94 -1.15 0.60
C SER A 111 2.18 -2.56 1.15
N VAL A 112 3.23 -3.26 0.68
CA VAL A 112 3.60 -4.59 1.19
C VAL A 112 4.06 -4.51 2.66
N LEU A 113 4.73 -3.43 3.04
CA LEU A 113 5.16 -3.17 4.41
C LEU A 113 4.01 -2.69 5.33
N GLY A 114 2.79 -2.56 4.81
CA GLY A 114 1.59 -2.20 5.57
C GLY A 114 1.30 -0.71 5.64
N PHE A 115 1.99 0.12 4.86
CA PHE A 115 1.75 1.56 4.73
C PHE A 115 0.93 1.82 3.46
N PHE A 116 -0.33 2.19 3.64
CA PHE A 116 -1.25 2.32 2.52
C PHE A 116 -0.79 3.41 1.55
N CYS A 117 -0.54 3.02 0.30
CA CYS A 117 -0.21 3.95 -0.76
C CYS A 117 -0.77 3.47 -2.11
N PRO A 118 -1.49 4.31 -2.87
CA PRO A 118 -1.90 3.93 -4.23
C PRO A 118 -0.66 3.70 -5.09
N ALA A 119 -0.56 2.57 -5.80
CA ALA A 119 0.53 2.30 -6.75
C ALA A 119 0.26 2.93 -8.13
N ASP A 120 -0.08 4.22 -8.13
CA ASP A 120 -0.41 5.01 -9.33
C ASP A 120 0.82 5.60 -10.04
N SER A 121 2.03 5.31 -9.55
CA SER A 121 3.31 5.88 -9.99
C SER A 121 3.42 7.38 -9.73
N ILE A 122 2.60 7.99 -8.87
CA ILE A 122 2.61 9.43 -8.59
C ILE A 122 2.95 9.70 -7.12
N PHE A 123 3.99 10.50 -6.88
CA PHE A 123 4.36 10.93 -5.54
C PHE A 123 3.47 12.11 -5.12
N GLY A 124 2.22 11.79 -4.76
CA GLY A 124 1.26 12.74 -4.21
C GLY A 124 1.22 12.75 -2.69
N VAL A 125 0.26 13.49 -2.14
CA VAL A 125 0.06 13.64 -0.68
C VAL A 125 -0.14 12.30 0.05
N ARG A 126 -0.76 11.31 -0.60
CA ARG A 126 -0.98 9.97 -0.03
C ARG A 126 0.33 9.19 0.08
N THR A 127 1.16 9.26 -0.96
CA THR A 127 2.50 8.66 -0.96
C THR A 127 3.38 9.28 0.11
N GLU A 128 3.32 10.60 0.26
CA GLU A 128 4.09 11.30 1.29
C GLU A 128 3.65 10.94 2.72
N HIS A 129 2.34 10.83 2.96
CA HIS A 129 1.82 10.36 4.23
C HIS A 129 2.30 8.95 4.58
N ALA A 130 2.22 8.02 3.62
CA ALA A 130 2.70 6.65 3.78
C ALA A 130 4.21 6.59 4.08
N VAL A 131 5.00 7.46 3.44
CA VAL A 131 6.44 7.60 3.72
C VAL A 131 6.66 8.07 5.15
N ARG A 132 5.93 9.08 5.63
CA ARG A 132 6.06 9.56 7.02
C ARG A 132 5.73 8.48 8.04
N GLU A 133 4.63 7.75 7.83
CA GLU A 133 4.25 6.64 8.72
C GLU A 133 5.32 5.55 8.72
N PHE A 134 5.88 5.22 7.55
CA PHE A 134 7.00 4.28 7.44
C PHE A 134 8.23 4.77 8.19
N GLN A 135 8.61 6.04 8.02
CA GLN A 135 9.76 6.64 8.69
C GLN A 135 9.62 6.62 10.21
N GLN A 136 8.44 6.99 10.73
CA GLN A 136 8.12 6.90 12.15
C GLN A 136 8.27 5.48 12.67
N ASN A 137 7.72 4.50 11.95
CA ASN A 137 7.80 3.09 12.35
C ASN A 137 9.22 2.51 12.24
N ALA A 138 10.01 3.00 11.29
CA ALA A 138 11.40 2.59 11.09
C ALA A 138 12.38 3.28 12.06
N GLY A 139 11.90 4.21 12.90
CA GLY A 139 12.73 4.95 13.85
C GLY A 139 13.70 5.93 13.18
N ILE A 140 13.34 6.45 12.00
CA ILE A 140 14.09 7.49 11.28
C ILE A 140 13.25 8.79 11.21
N ASP A 141 13.89 9.90 10.85
CA ASP A 141 13.23 11.21 10.79
C ASP A 141 12.02 11.17 9.84
N SER A 142 10.84 11.55 10.35
CA SER A 142 9.57 11.50 9.62
C SER A 142 9.29 12.78 8.83
N ASP A 143 10.21 13.14 7.95
CA ASP A 143 10.16 14.35 7.12
C ASP A 143 9.38 14.19 5.81
N GLY A 144 8.96 12.97 5.48
CA GLY A 144 8.27 12.65 4.21
C GLY A 144 9.21 12.60 3.00
N ILE A 145 10.53 12.62 3.22
CA ILE A 145 11.56 12.61 2.18
C ILE A 145 12.17 11.20 2.07
N VAL A 146 12.08 10.62 0.89
CA VAL A 146 12.74 9.36 0.56
C VAL A 146 14.16 9.65 0.10
N GLY A 147 15.07 9.74 1.08
CA GLY A 147 16.51 9.76 0.85
C GLY A 147 17.19 8.46 1.22
N ASP A 148 18.54 8.49 1.30
CA ASP A 148 19.37 7.29 1.51
C ASP A 148 18.99 6.49 2.77
N SER A 149 18.59 7.17 3.84
CA SER A 149 18.14 6.56 5.10
C SER A 149 16.83 5.79 4.90
N THR A 150 15.81 6.43 4.35
CA THR A 150 14.49 5.84 4.03
C THR A 150 14.64 4.69 3.04
N PHE A 151 15.42 4.88 1.98
CA PHE A 151 15.70 3.84 0.99
C PHE A 151 16.41 2.64 1.61
N SER A 152 17.46 2.86 2.41
CA SER A 152 18.19 1.79 3.08
C SER A 152 17.29 1.02 4.03
N ALA A 153 16.36 1.68 4.73
CA ALA A 153 15.38 1.03 5.58
C ALA A 153 14.43 0.12 4.77
N ILE A 154 13.88 0.62 3.65
CA ILE A 154 13.03 -0.18 2.75
C ILE A 154 13.82 -1.38 2.17
N LYS A 155 15.08 -1.16 1.77
CA LYS A 155 15.94 -2.20 1.20
C LYS A 155 16.40 -3.24 2.22
N ARG A 156 16.54 -2.90 3.50
CA ARG A 156 16.79 -3.92 4.55
C ARG A 156 15.60 -4.86 4.71
N LEU A 157 14.40 -4.38 4.41
CA LEU A 157 13.17 -5.15 4.45
C LEU A 157 12.89 -5.90 3.13
N ARG A 158 13.82 -5.89 2.17
CA ARG A 158 13.69 -6.45 0.81
C ARG A 158 13.27 -7.92 0.77
N HIS A 159 13.74 -8.77 1.68
CA HIS A 159 13.27 -10.16 1.79
C HIS A 159 11.78 -10.30 2.17
N ALA A 160 11.14 -9.24 2.68
CA ALA A 160 9.70 -9.22 2.96
C ALA A 160 8.84 -8.80 1.75
N TRP A 161 9.43 -8.21 0.70
CA TRP A 161 8.69 -7.67 -0.45
C TRP A 161 9.20 -8.08 -1.84
N GLU A 162 10.44 -8.56 -1.99
CA GLU A 162 11.07 -8.92 -3.27
C GLU A 162 10.80 -10.39 -3.68
N ASP A 163 10.58 -11.30 -2.73
CA ASP A 163 10.26 -12.72 -3.00
C ASP A 163 8.78 -12.95 -3.41
N LYS A 164 8.00 -11.88 -3.61
CA LYS A 164 6.56 -11.95 -3.90
C LYS A 164 6.15 -11.53 -5.32
N GLU A 165 7.08 -11.48 -6.27
CA GLU A 165 6.71 -11.27 -7.68
C GLU A 165 7.12 -12.45 -8.58
N MET A 166 6.15 -12.91 -9.39
CA MET A 166 6.34 -13.67 -10.64
C MET A 166 6.36 -15.21 -10.62
N LEU A 167 5.53 -15.86 -9.80
CA LEU A 167 4.94 -17.15 -10.19
C LEU A 167 3.54 -16.92 -10.72
N ALA A 168 3.30 -17.45 -11.92
CA ALA A 168 2.05 -17.41 -12.65
C ALA A 168 0.80 -17.52 -11.74
N SER A 169 -0.24 -16.79 -12.13
CA SER A 169 -1.61 -17.00 -11.67
C SER A 169 -1.89 -18.50 -11.50
N PRO A 170 -2.33 -18.88 -10.31
CA PRO A 170 -3.73 -19.18 -10.15
C PRO A 170 -4.36 -18.07 -9.33
N ALA A 171 -5.57 -17.69 -9.69
CA ALA A 171 -6.37 -16.68 -9.02
C ALA A 171 -6.19 -16.64 -7.48
N PRO A 172 -6.00 -15.47 -6.85
CA PRO A 172 -6.25 -15.30 -5.42
C PRO A 172 -7.74 -15.03 -5.13
N ALA A 173 -8.63 -15.37 -6.06
CA ALA A 173 -9.99 -14.82 -6.12
C ALA A 173 -10.99 -15.45 -5.13
N ALA A 174 -10.61 -16.44 -4.31
CA ALA A 174 -11.56 -17.03 -3.36
C ALA A 174 -11.49 -16.39 -1.96
N GLY A 175 -10.30 -16.04 -1.44
CA GLY A 175 -10.16 -15.52 -0.07
C GLY A 175 -10.37 -14.00 0.02
N PHE A 176 -9.68 -13.22 -0.82
CA PHE A 176 -9.79 -11.76 -0.82
C PHE A 176 -11.13 -11.27 -1.36
N ALA A 177 -11.72 -11.97 -2.34
CA ALA A 177 -13.06 -11.64 -2.83
C ALA A 177 -14.12 -11.86 -1.74
N ARG A 178 -13.99 -12.95 -0.94
CA ARG A 178 -14.89 -13.20 0.20
C ARG A 178 -14.72 -12.15 1.29
N ALA A 179 -13.49 -11.79 1.64
CA ALA A 179 -13.24 -10.72 2.60
C ALA A 179 -13.83 -9.39 2.13
N ALA A 180 -13.60 -9.00 0.87
CA ALA A 180 -14.19 -7.79 0.29
C ALA A 180 -15.74 -7.83 0.32
N GLU A 181 -16.34 -8.96 -0.04
CA GLU A 181 -17.80 -9.11 -0.04
C GLU A 181 -18.39 -9.03 1.38
N VAL A 182 -17.74 -9.62 2.38
CA VAL A 182 -18.14 -9.49 3.79
C VAL A 182 -18.08 -8.04 4.24
N LEU A 183 -16.99 -7.32 3.90
CA LEU A 183 -16.80 -5.92 4.28
C LEU A 183 -17.79 -4.97 3.57
N GLU A 184 -18.28 -5.32 2.39
CA GLU A 184 -19.31 -4.58 1.66
C GLU A 184 -20.73 -4.86 2.15
N SER A 185 -20.98 -6.04 2.73
CA SER A 185 -22.31 -6.48 3.14
C SER A 185 -22.56 -6.37 4.64
N THR A 186 -21.50 -6.27 5.45
CA THR A 186 -21.57 -6.28 6.92
C THR A 186 -21.04 -4.97 7.49
N ALA A 187 -21.89 -4.19 8.13
CA ALA A 187 -21.50 -2.98 8.82
C ALA A 187 -21.07 -3.28 10.27
N PHE A 188 -19.82 -2.97 10.60
CA PHE A 188 -19.36 -2.98 11.98
C PHE A 188 -18.47 -1.80 12.34
N CYS A 189 -18.61 -1.31 13.57
CA CYS A 189 -17.89 -0.19 14.13
C CYS A 189 -16.83 -0.70 15.11
N LEU A 190 -15.56 -0.34 14.90
CA LEU A 190 -14.49 -0.64 15.85
C LEU A 190 -14.11 0.60 16.66
N TYR A 191 -13.99 0.45 17.97
CA TYR A 191 -13.37 1.49 18.80
C TYR A 191 -12.53 0.91 19.93
N GLY A 192 -11.45 1.60 20.27
CA GLY A 192 -10.57 1.26 21.39
C GLY A 192 -10.76 2.20 22.57
N ILE A 193 -10.56 1.67 23.79
CA ILE A 193 -10.66 2.44 25.04
C ILE A 193 -9.37 3.21 25.33
N ASP A 194 -8.22 2.59 25.08
CA ASP A 194 -6.88 3.13 25.33
C ASP A 194 -6.15 3.48 24.01
N ALA A 195 -5.00 4.13 24.11
CA ALA A 195 -4.27 4.59 22.92
C ALA A 195 -3.83 3.43 22.00
N ALA A 196 -3.43 2.28 22.57
CA ALA A 196 -2.98 1.12 21.80
C ALA A 196 -4.17 0.45 21.09
N THR A 197 -5.28 0.25 21.79
CA THR A 197 -6.52 -0.30 21.21
C THR A 197 -7.13 0.65 20.18
N GLN A 198 -7.01 1.96 20.33
CA GLN A 198 -7.39 2.94 19.30
C GLN A 198 -6.51 2.84 18.06
N SER A 199 -5.19 2.70 18.23
CA SER A 199 -4.24 2.45 17.14
C SER A 199 -4.61 1.17 16.38
N ILE A 200 -4.88 0.07 17.09
CA ILE A 200 -5.27 -1.21 16.50
C ILE A 200 -6.60 -1.08 15.76
N ALA A 201 -7.62 -0.46 16.35
CA ALA A 201 -8.91 -0.21 15.68
C ALA A 201 -8.70 0.57 14.38
N GLY A 202 -7.94 1.66 14.42
CA GLY A 202 -7.60 2.46 13.23
C GLY A 202 -6.94 1.63 12.13
N ARG A 203 -6.00 0.77 12.49
CA ARG A 203 -5.34 -0.17 11.55
C ARG A 203 -6.32 -1.17 10.95
N VAL A 204 -7.26 -1.71 11.71
CA VAL A 204 -8.31 -2.61 11.20
C VAL A 204 -9.17 -1.89 10.16
N CYS A 205 -9.63 -0.67 10.47
CA CYS A 205 -10.42 0.13 9.53
C CYS A 205 -9.64 0.44 8.24
N ASN A 206 -8.35 0.75 8.36
CA ASN A 206 -7.49 1.00 7.21
C ASN A 206 -7.32 -0.27 6.35
N LEU A 207 -7.14 -1.43 6.96
CA LEU A 207 -7.05 -2.71 6.26
C LEU A 207 -8.37 -3.08 5.55
N ALA A 208 -9.51 -2.80 6.17
CA ALA A 208 -10.82 -3.02 5.57
C ALA A 208 -11.04 -2.13 4.33
N LEU A 209 -10.74 -0.84 4.43
CA LEU A 209 -10.78 0.10 3.30
C LEU A 209 -9.77 -0.24 2.20
N ALA A 210 -8.63 -0.81 2.57
CA ALA A 210 -7.65 -1.30 1.61
C ALA A 210 -8.11 -2.56 0.87
N THR A 211 -8.99 -3.35 1.49
CA THR A 211 -9.57 -4.56 0.89
C THR A 211 -10.71 -4.22 -0.08
N THR A 212 -11.56 -3.26 0.28
CA THR A 212 -12.60 -2.72 -0.59
C THR A 212 -12.91 -1.26 -0.27
N ALA A 213 -13.00 -0.43 -1.31
CA ALA A 213 -13.36 0.98 -1.19
C ALA A 213 -14.80 1.19 -0.68
N ASN A 214 -15.65 0.16 -0.80
CA ASN A 214 -17.05 0.18 -0.35
C ASN A 214 -17.21 -0.45 1.05
N SER A 215 -16.12 -0.61 1.80
CA SER A 215 -16.14 -1.18 3.14
C SER A 215 -17.10 -0.40 4.05
N LEU A 216 -18.03 -1.12 4.69
CA LEU A 216 -18.94 -0.60 5.69
C LEU A 216 -18.32 -0.58 7.09
N VAL A 217 -17.04 -0.95 7.21
CA VAL A 217 -16.27 -0.90 8.46
C VAL A 217 -15.76 0.51 8.72
N PHE A 218 -15.98 1.01 9.92
CA PHE A 218 -15.50 2.32 10.33
C PHE A 218 -15.06 2.35 11.79
N CYS A 219 -14.27 3.38 12.10
CA CYS A 219 -13.73 3.62 13.42
C CYS A 219 -14.38 4.86 14.02
N GLY A 220 -14.91 4.77 15.23
CA GLY A 220 -15.55 5.91 15.89
C GLY A 220 -16.28 5.51 17.17
N LYS A 221 -16.57 6.47 18.05
CA LYS A 221 -17.40 6.15 19.21
C LYS A 221 -18.83 5.93 18.74
N PRO A 222 -19.60 5.07 19.41
CA PRO A 222 -20.98 4.82 19.04
C PRO A 222 -21.88 6.07 19.12
N GLU A 223 -21.44 7.11 19.82
CA GLU A 223 -22.11 8.40 20.00
C GLU A 223 -21.92 9.37 18.82
N ASP A 224 -20.95 9.10 17.92
CA ASP A 224 -20.52 10.04 16.86
C ASP A 224 -21.38 9.99 15.58
N ARG A 225 -22.34 9.06 15.48
CA ARG A 225 -23.25 8.91 14.35
C ARG A 225 -24.62 8.40 14.80
N GLU A 226 -25.66 8.68 14.04
CA GLU A 226 -26.91 7.90 14.08
C GLU A 226 -26.57 6.48 13.62
N ILE A 227 -26.17 5.64 14.57
CA ILE A 227 -25.87 4.23 14.31
C ILE A 227 -27.20 3.56 14.03
N ASP A 228 -27.39 3.20 12.77
CA ASP A 228 -28.50 2.37 12.32
C ASP A 228 -28.55 1.10 13.19
N GLU A 229 -29.76 0.62 13.51
CA GLU A 229 -29.98 -0.55 14.40
C GLU A 229 -29.33 -1.83 13.84
N GLN A 230 -28.74 -1.79 12.65
CA GLN A 230 -28.08 -2.88 11.95
C GLN A 230 -26.57 -3.04 12.19
N ILE A 231 -25.89 -2.07 12.79
CA ILE A 231 -24.43 -2.07 12.90
C ILE A 231 -23.96 -2.89 14.11
N LEU A 232 -22.97 -3.78 13.90
CA LEU A 232 -22.29 -4.48 14.99
C LEU A 232 -21.21 -3.57 15.62
N ILE A 233 -21.25 -3.41 16.93
CA ILE A 233 -20.25 -2.65 17.68
C ILE A 233 -19.18 -3.61 18.20
N VAL A 234 -17.91 -3.36 17.86
CA VAL A 234 -16.74 -4.10 18.33
C VAL A 234 -15.90 -3.19 19.20
N GLU A 235 -15.92 -3.44 20.50
CA GLU A 235 -15.14 -2.68 21.49
C GLU A 235 -13.83 -3.42 21.80
N LEU A 236 -12.70 -2.74 21.58
CA LEU A 236 -11.37 -3.26 21.90
C LEU A 236 -10.94 -2.76 23.29
N VAL A 237 -10.65 -3.71 24.18
CA VAL A 237 -10.28 -3.44 25.57
C VAL A 237 -8.94 -4.11 25.86
N GLY A 238 -7.97 -3.31 26.29
CA GLY A 238 -6.71 -3.83 26.78
C GLY A 238 -6.80 -4.34 28.22
N ARG A 239 -5.81 -5.13 28.62
CA ARG A 239 -5.75 -5.76 29.95
C ARG A 239 -5.89 -4.77 31.11
N ASP A 240 -5.35 -3.56 30.98
CA ASP A 240 -5.39 -2.53 32.02
C ASP A 240 -6.72 -1.74 32.04
N GLY A 241 -7.50 -1.84 30.96
CA GLY A 241 -8.83 -1.23 30.83
C GLY A 241 -9.92 -1.98 31.58
N GLU A 242 -9.71 -3.26 31.92
CA GLU A 242 -10.66 -4.08 32.71
C GLU A 242 -10.93 -3.50 34.10
N ALA A 243 -9.96 -2.84 34.71
CA ALA A 243 -10.06 -2.40 36.11
C ALA A 243 -10.96 -1.17 36.34
N HIS A 244 -11.34 -0.45 35.28
CA HIS A 244 -11.95 0.88 35.39
C HIS A 244 -13.46 0.95 35.14
N ARG A 245 -14.17 -0.18 34.91
CA ARG A 245 -15.63 -0.16 34.71
C ARG A 245 -16.37 -1.35 35.36
N PRO A 246 -17.33 -1.10 36.27
CA PRO A 246 -18.13 -2.14 36.93
C PRO A 246 -19.17 -2.83 36.00
N GLU A 247 -19.33 -2.37 34.76
CA GLU A 247 -20.15 -3.04 33.73
C GLU A 247 -19.51 -4.33 33.18
N PHE A 248 -18.23 -4.55 33.51
CA PHE A 248 -17.41 -5.68 33.05
C PHE A 248 -17.42 -6.86 34.02
N ASP A 249 -18.44 -6.99 34.87
CA ASP A 249 -18.59 -8.16 35.74
C ASP A 249 -18.56 -9.44 34.87
N LEU A 250 -17.51 -10.25 35.07
CA LEU A 250 -17.06 -11.29 34.14
C LEU A 250 -18.07 -12.45 34.00
N GLU A 251 -18.97 -12.59 34.97
CA GLU A 251 -19.91 -13.71 35.06
C GLU A 251 -21.37 -13.36 34.67
N HIS A 252 -21.75 -12.07 34.57
CA HIS A 252 -23.17 -11.67 34.46
C HIS A 252 -23.51 -10.71 33.32
N SER A 253 -22.56 -10.37 32.44
CA SER A 253 -22.82 -9.46 31.31
C SER A 253 -23.45 -10.21 30.12
N PRO A 254 -24.56 -9.72 29.53
CA PRO A 254 -25.23 -10.36 28.41
C PRO A 254 -24.53 -10.13 27.05
N ILE A 255 -23.39 -9.43 27.04
CA ILE A 255 -22.62 -9.08 25.84
C ILE A 255 -21.56 -10.17 25.57
N PRO A 256 -21.50 -10.78 24.37
CA PRO A 256 -20.47 -11.75 24.02
C PRO A 256 -19.05 -11.16 24.14
N LYS A 257 -18.14 -11.92 24.75
CA LYS A 257 -16.74 -11.52 24.99
C LYS A 257 -15.79 -12.47 24.25
N VAL A 258 -14.78 -11.90 23.60
CA VAL A 258 -13.74 -12.62 22.87
C VAL A 258 -12.39 -12.27 23.48
N ILE A 259 -11.71 -13.26 24.04
CA ILE A 259 -10.34 -13.06 24.56
C ILE A 259 -9.35 -13.36 23.43
N TYR A 260 -8.50 -12.39 23.11
CA TYR A 260 -7.39 -12.54 22.17
C TYR A 260 -6.10 -12.86 22.95
N ASP A 261 -5.77 -14.15 23.00
CA ASP A 261 -4.51 -14.67 23.57
C ASP A 261 -3.51 -15.04 22.47
N SER A 262 -4.00 -15.60 21.35
CA SER A 262 -3.19 -16.03 20.21
C SER A 262 -4.02 -16.15 18.92
N ASP A 263 -3.35 -16.01 17.78
CA ASP A 263 -3.93 -16.17 16.43
C ASP A 263 -4.62 -17.52 16.22
N ALA A 264 -4.14 -18.59 16.87
CA ALA A 264 -4.73 -19.91 16.72
C ALA A 264 -6.16 -20.02 17.29
N THR A 265 -6.51 -19.12 18.22
CA THR A 265 -7.76 -19.20 18.99
C THR A 265 -8.79 -18.15 18.61
N ILE A 266 -8.37 -17.06 17.97
CA ILE A 266 -9.23 -15.90 17.71
C ILE A 266 -10.37 -16.23 16.73
N ASN A 267 -10.09 -16.99 15.67
CA ASN A 267 -11.10 -17.31 14.65
C ASN A 267 -12.29 -18.10 15.23
N VAL A 268 -12.02 -19.13 16.04
CA VAL A 268 -13.06 -19.96 16.67
C VAL A 268 -13.85 -19.19 17.71
N ARG A 269 -13.16 -18.37 18.53
CA ARG A 269 -13.80 -17.53 19.55
C ARG A 269 -14.65 -16.43 18.92
N MET A 270 -14.19 -15.84 17.82
CA MET A 270 -14.94 -14.83 17.07
C MET A 270 -16.21 -15.42 16.49
N ALA A 271 -16.14 -16.56 15.79
CA ALA A 271 -17.31 -17.24 15.25
C ALA A 271 -18.36 -17.54 16.34
N THR A 272 -17.91 -18.10 17.47
CA THR A 272 -18.80 -18.38 18.62
C THR A 272 -19.44 -17.11 19.17
N ALA A 273 -18.70 -16.00 19.26
CA ALA A 273 -19.23 -14.74 19.76
C ALA A 273 -20.23 -14.11 18.80
N ILE A 274 -20.02 -14.22 17.48
CA ILE A 274 -20.96 -13.74 16.47
C ILE A 274 -22.23 -14.61 16.45
N ASP A 275 -22.12 -15.93 16.64
CA ASP A 275 -23.30 -16.82 16.79
C ASP A 275 -24.15 -16.47 18.02
N LEU A 276 -23.52 -15.96 19.08
CA LEU A 276 -24.20 -15.51 20.30
C LEU A 276 -24.82 -14.10 20.17
N ILE A 277 -24.54 -13.36 19.09
CA ILE A 277 -25.19 -12.06 18.83
C ILE A 277 -26.67 -12.32 18.55
N SER A 278 -27.52 -11.92 19.50
CA SER A 278 -28.96 -11.84 19.31
C SER A 278 -29.34 -10.50 18.68
N SER A 279 -30.49 -10.43 17.99
CA SER A 279 -31.08 -9.18 17.46
C SER A 279 -31.23 -8.08 18.52
N LYS A 280 -31.21 -8.44 19.81
CA LYS A 280 -31.30 -7.53 20.95
C LYS A 280 -29.97 -6.87 21.33
N HIS A 281 -28.80 -7.49 21.05
CA HIS A 281 -27.48 -7.05 21.53
C HIS A 281 -26.42 -7.16 20.41
N LYS A 282 -26.24 -6.10 19.62
CA LYS A 282 -25.24 -6.02 18.53
C LYS A 282 -23.92 -5.44 19.00
N LYS A 283 -23.38 -5.98 20.09
CA LYS A 283 -22.10 -5.55 20.65
C LYS A 283 -21.24 -6.77 20.98
N ILE A 284 -19.97 -6.73 20.64
CA ILE A 284 -18.93 -7.68 21.06
C ILE A 284 -17.82 -6.89 21.74
N ILE A 285 -17.26 -7.49 22.79
CA ILE A 285 -16.08 -6.97 23.48
C ILE A 285 -14.90 -7.90 23.17
N ILE A 286 -13.80 -7.34 22.67
CA ILE A 286 -12.56 -8.06 22.43
C ILE A 286 -11.52 -7.64 23.47
N LEU A 287 -11.12 -8.60 24.30
CA LEU A 287 -10.12 -8.42 25.35
C LEU A 287 -8.74 -8.79 24.79
N LEU A 288 -7.87 -7.80 24.64
CA LEU A 288 -6.49 -8.02 24.22
C LEU A 288 -5.66 -8.36 25.47
N ASN A 289 -5.23 -9.62 25.59
CA ASN A 289 -4.41 -10.09 26.72
C ASN A 289 -2.92 -9.70 26.57
N TYR A 290 -2.70 -8.44 26.18
CA TYR A 290 -1.39 -7.81 26.08
C TYR A 290 -1.39 -6.56 26.97
N PRO A 291 -0.23 -6.17 27.54
CA PRO A 291 -0.14 -4.90 28.24
C PRO A 291 -0.44 -3.76 27.25
N THR A 292 -1.49 -2.98 27.53
CA THR A 292 -1.86 -1.81 26.72
C THR A 292 -1.47 -0.50 27.41
N SER A 293 -1.04 -0.56 28.67
CA SER A 293 -0.52 0.57 29.44
C SER A 293 0.64 0.15 30.35
N GLY A 294 1.76 0.89 30.37
CA GLY A 294 2.90 0.65 31.27
C GLY A 294 4.27 0.58 30.59
N ALA A 295 5.25 -0.07 31.23
CA ALA A 295 6.66 -0.10 30.80
C ALA A 295 6.94 -1.04 29.60
N GLU A 296 5.96 -1.83 29.17
CA GLU A 296 6.03 -2.74 28.02
C GLU A 296 4.95 -2.36 27.01
N PHE A 297 5.19 -1.30 26.23
CA PHE A 297 4.29 -0.91 25.14
C PHE A 297 4.30 -1.95 24.02
N LEU A 298 3.13 -2.19 23.41
CA LEU A 298 3.06 -2.92 22.14
C LEU A 298 3.87 -2.18 21.08
N SER A 299 4.74 -2.90 20.38
CA SER A 299 5.40 -2.35 19.19
C SER A 299 4.38 -2.17 18.07
N ALA A 300 4.61 -1.21 17.17
CA ALA A 300 3.72 -1.00 16.03
C ALA A 300 3.59 -2.27 15.14
N ARG A 301 4.62 -3.13 15.09
CA ARG A 301 4.57 -4.43 14.42
C ARG A 301 3.56 -5.38 15.08
N GLN A 302 3.49 -5.39 16.41
CA GLN A 302 2.52 -6.20 17.14
C GLN A 302 1.11 -5.65 16.97
N GLU A 303 0.92 -4.33 17.05
CA GLU A 303 -0.39 -3.71 16.78
C GLU A 303 -0.91 -4.05 15.37
N GLN A 304 -0.03 -3.99 14.37
CA GLN A 304 -0.39 -4.33 12.99
C GLN A 304 -0.74 -5.81 12.84
N HIS A 305 0.01 -6.70 13.49
CA HIS A 305 -0.26 -8.13 13.48
C HIS A 305 -1.63 -8.44 14.11
N ILE A 306 -1.93 -7.81 15.25
CA ILE A 306 -3.23 -7.94 15.92
C ILE A 306 -4.35 -7.41 15.00
N ALA A 307 -4.17 -6.27 14.36
CA ALA A 307 -5.17 -5.71 13.44
C ALA A 307 -5.49 -6.66 12.27
N ILE A 308 -4.47 -7.30 11.69
CA ILE A 308 -4.66 -8.30 10.63
C ILE A 308 -5.42 -9.51 11.16
N ALA A 309 -5.01 -10.04 12.32
CA ALA A 309 -5.65 -11.21 12.93
C ALA A 309 -7.12 -10.94 13.29
N LEU A 310 -7.43 -9.76 13.79
CA LEU A 310 -8.81 -9.35 14.12
C LEU A 310 -9.67 -9.21 12.88
N LEU A 311 -9.17 -8.57 11.82
CA LEU A 311 -9.92 -8.41 10.58
C LEU A 311 -10.19 -9.77 9.92
N ASP A 312 -9.18 -10.65 9.85
CA ASP A 312 -9.33 -11.99 9.29
C ASP A 312 -10.35 -12.83 10.09
N ALA A 313 -10.29 -12.75 11.42
CA ALA A 313 -11.24 -13.43 12.29
C ALA A 313 -12.68 -12.94 12.11
N LEU A 314 -12.88 -11.63 11.98
CA LEU A 314 -14.20 -11.04 11.72
C LEU A 314 -14.73 -11.47 10.35
N CYS A 315 -13.92 -11.35 9.30
CA CYS A 315 -14.31 -11.75 7.95
C CYS A 315 -14.64 -13.25 7.88
N SER A 316 -13.80 -14.10 8.47
CA SER A 316 -14.02 -15.55 8.49
C SER A 316 -15.27 -15.94 9.28
N ALA A 317 -15.58 -15.24 10.37
CA ALA A 317 -16.75 -15.55 11.18
C ALA A 317 -18.06 -15.20 10.46
N PHE A 318 -18.10 -14.07 9.74
CA PHE A 318 -19.27 -13.69 8.93
C PHE A 318 -19.42 -14.51 7.64
N ASP A 319 -18.33 -14.96 7.02
CA ASP A 319 -18.38 -15.88 5.87
C ASP A 319 -19.06 -17.23 6.24
N GLN A 320 -18.86 -17.70 7.48
CA GLN A 320 -19.44 -18.95 7.99
C GLN A 320 -20.93 -18.86 8.35
N GLN A 321 -21.46 -17.66 8.61
CA GLN A 321 -22.87 -17.46 8.96
C GLN A 321 -23.80 -17.32 7.72
N ARG A 322 -23.23 -17.41 6.52
CA ARG A 322 -24.00 -17.30 5.28
C ARG A 322 -24.66 -18.66 4.94
N PRO A 323 -25.97 -18.70 4.61
CA PRO A 323 -26.68 -19.94 4.29
C PRO A 323 -26.26 -20.59 2.97
#